data_AF-A0AAX3ZAJ8-F1
#
_entry.id   AF-A0AAX3ZAJ8-F1
#
_cell.length_a   1.000
_cell.length_b   1.000
_cell.length_c   1.000
_cell.angle_alpha   90.00
_cell.angle_beta   90.00
_cell.angle_gamma   90.00
#
_symmetry.space_group_name_H-M   'P 1'
#
loop_
_entity.id
_entity.type
_entity.pdbx_description
1 polymer ?
#
loop_
_entity_poly.entity_id
_entity_poly.type
_entity_poly.pdbx_seq_one_letter_code
_entity_poly.pdbx_strand_id
1 'polypeptide(L)'
;MKKIASSAALSGRVERIAQRDRPDNWKKPPRRIEKSECITCDTCLRSCPAEFGAIFDRGLDVVIIPELCSGCPACVLECPVDCIYVDEDWTPTDDAMWNHIELTAKGA
;
A
#
# COMPACT_ATOMS: atom_id res chain seq x y z
N MET A 1 -14.12 -7.45 -15.16
CA MET A 1 -12.94 -7.21 -16.03
C MET A 1 -11.79 -6.75 -15.13
N LYS A 2 -10.74 -7.55 -14.91
CA LYS A 2 -9.58 -7.15 -14.11
C LYS A 2 -8.75 -6.17 -14.95
N LYS A 3 -8.68 -4.89 -14.57
CA LYS A 3 -7.83 -3.90 -15.25
C LYS A 3 -6.38 -4.24 -14.90
N ILE A 4 -5.63 -4.76 -15.86
CA ILE A 4 -4.19 -5.00 -15.74
C ILE A 4 -3.50 -3.63 -15.82
N ALA A 5 -2.56 -3.34 -14.92
CA ALA A 5 -1.81 -2.10 -14.95
C ALA A 5 -0.89 -2.03 -16.18
N SER A 6 -0.72 -0.84 -16.74
CA SER A 6 0.19 -0.60 -17.88
C SER A 6 1.66 -0.74 -17.44
N SER A 7 2.54 -1.11 -18.39
CA SER A 7 3.99 -1.16 -18.19
C SER A 7 4.56 0.15 -17.61
N ALA A 8 4.09 1.30 -18.10
CA ALA A 8 4.51 2.61 -17.59
C ALA A 8 4.10 2.85 -16.12
N ALA A 9 2.92 2.36 -15.73
CA ALA A 9 2.42 2.49 -14.37
C ALA A 9 3.20 1.59 -13.38
N LEU A 10 3.59 0.39 -13.83
CA LEU A 10 4.48 -0.50 -13.10
C LEU A 10 5.90 0.07 -12.97
N SER A 11 6.43 0.73 -14.01
CA SER A 11 7.71 1.44 -13.92
C SER A 11 7.68 2.52 -12.83
N GLY A 12 6.58 3.26 -12.71
CA GLY A 12 6.44 4.27 -11.66
C GLY A 12 6.41 3.68 -10.24
N ARG A 13 5.89 2.45 -10.07
CA ARG A 13 5.95 1.72 -8.79
C ARG A 13 7.39 1.41 -8.40
N VAL A 14 8.16 0.85 -9.34
CA VAL A 14 9.56 0.46 -9.12
C VAL A 14 10.39 1.67 -8.71
N GLU A 15 10.19 2.81 -9.38
CA GLU A 15 10.88 4.05 -9.04
C GLU A 15 10.56 4.52 -7.62
N ARG A 16 9.29 4.50 -7.20
CA ARG A 16 8.92 4.87 -5.82
C ARG A 16 9.50 3.92 -4.77
N ILE A 17 9.59 2.61 -5.06
CA ILE A 17 10.25 1.66 -4.15
C ILE A 17 11.75 1.99 -4.03
N ALA A 18 12.41 2.34 -5.13
CA ALA A 18 13.83 2.68 -5.13
C ALA A 18 14.12 4.00 -4.39
N GLN A 19 13.26 5.01 -4.54
CA GLN A 19 13.41 6.30 -3.87
C GLN A 19 12.94 6.29 -2.42
N ARG A 20 12.06 5.36 -2.04
CA ARG A 20 11.45 5.28 -0.70
C ARG A 20 10.77 6.58 -0.26
N ASP A 21 10.18 7.29 -1.21
CA ASP A 21 9.57 8.60 -0.99
C ASP A 21 8.16 8.69 -1.56
N ARG A 22 7.32 9.47 -0.88
CA ARG A 22 5.97 9.82 -1.32
C ARG A 22 6.03 10.99 -2.32
N PRO A 23 5.43 10.89 -3.51
CA PRO A 23 5.38 12.01 -4.46
C PRO A 23 4.62 13.24 -3.94
N ASP A 24 5.20 14.44 -4.08
CA ASP A 24 4.59 15.73 -3.67
C ASP A 24 3.26 16.08 -4.38
N ASN A 25 3.02 15.46 -5.53
CA ASN A 25 1.78 15.64 -6.29
C ASN A 25 0.61 14.83 -5.72
N TRP A 26 0.83 13.91 -4.77
CA TRP A 26 -0.24 13.17 -4.10
C TRP A 26 -0.85 14.00 -2.96
N LYS A 27 -1.99 14.62 -3.27
CA LYS A 27 -2.66 15.56 -2.35
C LYS A 27 -3.47 14.92 -1.23
N LYS A 28 -3.84 13.65 -1.36
CA LYS A 28 -4.57 12.94 -0.32
C LYS A 28 -3.56 12.31 0.65
N PRO A 29 -3.80 12.32 1.97
CA PRO A 29 -2.98 11.55 2.89
C PRO A 29 -3.05 10.04 2.55
N PRO A 30 -2.04 9.26 2.97
CA PRO A 30 -2.11 7.81 2.88
C PRO A 30 -3.25 7.25 3.76
N ARG A 31 -3.44 5.94 3.64
CA ARG A 31 -4.37 5.18 4.48
C ARG A 31 -3.57 4.35 5.47
N ARG A 32 -4.14 4.07 6.65
CA ARG A 32 -3.60 3.09 7.60
C ARG A 32 -4.63 2.02 7.93
N ILE A 33 -4.15 0.83 8.24
CA ILE A 33 -4.97 -0.27 8.77
C ILE A 33 -4.86 -0.23 10.30
N GLU A 34 -5.99 -0.26 11.01
CA GLU A 34 -6.01 -0.45 12.46
C GLU A 34 -5.77 -1.92 12.80
N LYS A 35 -4.64 -2.20 13.46
CA LYS A 35 -4.16 -3.57 13.64
C LYS A 35 -5.05 -4.35 14.61
N SER A 36 -5.63 -3.68 15.60
CA SER A 36 -6.53 -4.34 16.57
C SER A 36 -7.86 -4.78 15.99
N GLU A 37 -8.24 -4.25 14.83
CA GLU A 37 -9.52 -4.54 14.17
C GLU A 37 -9.35 -5.41 12.91
N CYS A 38 -8.15 -5.41 12.33
CA CYS A 38 -7.85 -6.18 11.13
C CYS A 38 -7.95 -7.69 11.38
N ILE A 39 -8.69 -8.38 10.52
CA ILE A 39 -8.85 -9.85 10.55
C ILE A 39 -7.97 -10.59 9.53
N THR A 40 -6.95 -9.91 8.98
CA THR A 40 -5.98 -10.48 8.01
C THR A 40 -6.63 -11.25 6.85
N CYS A 41 -7.66 -10.67 6.22
CA CYS A 41 -8.39 -11.32 5.11
C CYS A 41 -7.83 -11.00 3.70
N ASP A 42 -6.86 -10.08 3.62
CA ASP A 42 -6.15 -9.63 2.42
C ASP A 42 -7.01 -9.04 1.29
N THR A 43 -8.28 -8.74 1.54
CA THR A 43 -9.14 -8.14 0.50
C THR A 43 -8.62 -6.76 0.09
N CYS A 44 -8.17 -5.96 1.06
CA CYS A 44 -7.55 -4.66 0.78
C CYS A 44 -6.31 -4.78 -0.11
N LEU A 45 -5.46 -5.79 0.10
CA LEU A 45 -4.26 -6.06 -0.70
C LEU A 45 -4.62 -6.32 -2.17
N ARG A 46 -5.63 -7.15 -2.43
CA ARG A 46 -6.11 -7.47 -3.79
C ARG A 46 -6.77 -6.30 -4.48
N SER A 47 -7.41 -5.40 -3.71
CA SER A 47 -8.13 -4.23 -4.23
C SER A 47 -7.24 -3.01 -4.45
N CYS A 48 -6.04 -2.98 -3.86
CA CYS A 48 -5.08 -1.91 -4.11
C CYS A 48 -4.67 -1.91 -5.60
N PRO A 49 -4.78 -0.78 -6.32
CA PRO A 49 -4.39 -0.73 -7.72
C PRO A 49 -2.94 -1.17 -7.90
N ALA A 50 -2.67 -2.09 -8.83
CA ALA A 50 -1.33 -2.67 -9.01
C ALA A 50 -0.24 -1.62 -9.32
N GLU A 51 -0.62 -0.49 -9.93
CA GLU A 51 0.28 0.66 -10.14
C GLU A 51 0.81 1.26 -8.83
N PHE A 52 0.08 1.14 -7.72
CA PHE A 52 0.49 1.56 -6.38
C PHE A 52 0.94 0.38 -5.55
N GLY A 53 0.12 -0.68 -5.50
CA GLY A 53 0.20 -1.88 -4.66
C GLY A 53 0.92 -1.60 -3.33
N ALA A 54 0.32 -0.68 -2.58
CA ALA A 54 0.89 -0.10 -1.39
C ALA A 54 0.71 -0.99 -0.15
N ILE A 55 0.06 -2.15 -0.29
CA ILE A 55 -0.39 -2.96 0.84
C ILE A 55 0.40 -4.26 0.86
N PHE A 56 0.96 -4.59 2.01
CA PHE A 56 1.82 -5.74 2.22
C PHE A 56 1.31 -6.58 3.38
N ASP A 57 1.31 -7.89 3.18
CA ASP A 57 1.11 -8.87 4.24
C ASP A 57 2.47 -9.22 4.87
N ARG A 58 2.51 -9.27 6.19
CA ARG A 58 3.67 -9.64 7.03
C ARG A 58 3.38 -10.88 7.87
N GLY A 59 2.33 -11.64 7.53
CA GLY A 59 1.86 -12.84 8.20
C GLY A 59 1.00 -12.58 9.43
N LEU A 60 1.43 -11.68 10.32
CA LEU A 60 0.67 -11.31 11.53
C LEU A 60 -0.11 -10.01 11.39
N ASP A 61 0.28 -9.16 10.44
CA ASP A 61 -0.39 -7.90 10.17
C ASP A 61 -0.34 -7.55 8.67
N VAL A 62 -1.38 -6.85 8.23
CA VAL A 62 -1.44 -6.24 6.90
C VAL A 62 -1.20 -4.74 7.07
N VAL A 63 -0.26 -4.18 6.32
CA VAL A 63 0.18 -2.79 6.44
C VAL A 63 0.07 -2.04 5.12
N ILE A 64 -0.16 -0.74 5.20
CA ILE A 64 -0.15 0.17 4.05
C ILE A 64 1.12 1.01 4.13
N ILE A 65 1.89 1.04 3.04
CA ILE A 65 3.13 1.79 2.90
C ILE A 65 2.80 3.20 2.40
N PRO A 66 2.98 4.25 3.22
CA PRO A 66 2.55 5.59 2.88
C PRO A 66 3.22 6.12 1.61
N GLU A 67 4.48 5.78 1.35
CA GLU A 67 5.23 6.20 0.17
C GLU A 67 4.67 5.62 -1.14
N LEU A 68 3.94 4.50 -1.04
CA LEU A 68 3.31 3.83 -2.18
C LEU A 68 1.81 4.12 -2.29
N CYS A 69 1.18 4.71 -1.26
CA CYS A 69 -0.27 4.87 -1.18
C CYS A 69 -0.77 6.23 -1.70
N SER A 70 -1.41 6.30 -2.87
CA SER A 70 -1.96 7.56 -3.40
C SER A 70 -3.13 8.18 -2.60
N GLY A 71 -3.59 7.53 -1.54
CA GLY A 71 -4.77 7.95 -0.77
C GLY A 71 -6.10 7.66 -1.47
N CYS A 72 -6.11 6.83 -2.52
CA CYS A 72 -7.35 6.36 -3.15
C CYS A 72 -8.21 5.52 -2.15
N PRO A 73 -9.54 5.45 -2.34
CA PRO A 73 -10.43 4.77 -1.38
C PRO A 73 -10.63 3.28 -1.66
N ALA A 74 -9.94 2.69 -2.66
CA ALA A 74 -10.23 1.33 -3.13
C ALA A 74 -10.16 0.26 -2.02
N CYS A 75 -9.16 0.32 -1.14
CA CYS A 75 -9.04 -0.62 -0.02
C CYS A 75 -10.13 -0.40 1.05
N VAL A 76 -10.51 0.86 1.30
CA VAL A 76 -11.54 1.23 2.28
C VAL A 76 -12.88 0.63 1.88
N LEU A 77 -13.25 0.74 0.60
CA LEU A 77 -14.52 0.22 0.07
C LEU A 77 -14.64 -1.31 0.10
N GLU A 78 -13.53 -2.01 0.26
CA GLU A 78 -13.43 -3.47 0.13
C GLU A 78 -13.07 -4.15 1.46
N CYS A 79 -12.87 -3.38 2.53
CA CYS A 79 -12.57 -3.92 3.85
C CYS A 79 -13.87 -4.45 4.49
N PRO A 80 -13.99 -5.75 4.81
CA PRO A 80 -15.22 -6.31 5.36
C PRO A 80 -15.50 -5.93 6.82
N VAL A 81 -14.54 -5.29 7.49
CA VAL A 81 -14.60 -4.89 8.90
C VAL A 81 -14.30 -3.40 9.10
N ASP A 82 -14.25 -2.62 8.00
CA ASP A 82 -14.08 -1.16 8.02
C ASP A 82 -12.87 -0.61 8.82
N CYS A 83 -11.80 -1.41 8.97
CA CYS A 83 -10.62 -1.07 9.78
C CYS A 83 -9.56 -0.18 9.09
N ILE A 84 -9.93 0.59 8.05
CA ILE A 84 -8.99 1.39 7.24
C ILE A 84 -9.32 2.88 7.30
N TYR A 85 -8.37 3.68 7.76
CA TYR A 85 -8.55 5.10 8.06
C TYR A 85 -7.64 6.00 7.22
N VAL A 86 -7.96 7.29 7.15
CA VAL A 86 -7.02 8.33 6.70
C VAL A 86 -5.89 8.42 7.73
N ASP A 87 -4.64 8.53 7.26
CA ASP A 87 -3.49 8.74 8.12
C ASP A 87 -2.89 10.14 7.86
N GLU A 88 -3.40 11.13 8.58
CA GLU A 88 -2.96 12.53 8.50
C GLU A 88 -1.56 12.71 9.11
N ASP A 89 -1.23 11.92 10.12
CA ASP A 89 0.00 12.00 10.92
C ASP A 89 1.02 10.91 10.53
N TRP A 90 0.95 10.43 9.28
CA TRP A 90 1.80 9.35 8.81
C TRP A 90 3.29 9.68 8.96
N THR A 91 4.07 8.67 9.30
CA THR A 91 5.52 8.76 9.38
C THR A 91 6.18 7.90 8.30
N PRO A 92 7.40 8.25 7.85
CA PRO A 92 8.14 7.42 6.91
C PRO A 92 8.28 5.96 7.39
N THR A 93 8.21 5.05 6.43
CA THR A 93 8.38 3.62 6.62
C THR A 93 9.80 3.30 7.10
N ASP A 94 9.92 2.47 8.12
CA ASP A 94 11.22 2.08 8.67
C ASP A 94 12.02 1.13 7.75
N ASP A 95 13.33 1.03 8.00
CA ASP A 95 14.24 0.21 7.20
C ASP A 95 13.91 -1.29 7.22
N ALA A 96 13.37 -1.80 8.33
CA ALA A 96 13.01 -3.21 8.43
C ALA A 96 11.86 -3.55 7.48
N MET A 97 10.88 -2.64 7.37
CA MET A 97 9.78 -2.77 6.43
C MET A 97 10.25 -2.60 4.98
N TRP A 98 11.18 -1.67 4.68
CA TRP A 98 11.76 -1.54 3.34
C TRP A 98 12.48 -2.80 2.88
N ASN A 99 13.22 -3.47 3.77
CA ASN A 99 13.85 -4.74 3.45
C ASN A 99 12.81 -5.82 3.06
N HIS A 100 11.67 -5.87 3.76
CA HIS A 100 10.57 -6.79 3.40
C HIS A 100 9.97 -6.46 2.03
N ILE A 101 9.73 -5.18 1.74
CA ILE A 101 9.17 -4.70 0.47
C ILE A 101 10.09 -5.09 -0.70
N GLU A 102 11.40 -4.87 -0.57
CA GLU A 102 12.34 -5.19 -1.64
C GLU A 102 12.45 -6.69 -1.90
N LEU A 103 12.37 -7.52 -0.86
CA LEU A 103 12.37 -8.98 -1.00
C LEU A 103 11.10 -9.47 -1.71
N THR A 104 9.94 -8.93 -1.34
CA THR A 104 8.66 -9.30 -1.98
C THR A 104 8.54 -8.75 -3.41
N ALA A 105 9.06 -7.56 -3.68
CA ALA A 105 9.04 -6.95 -5.01
C ALA A 105 9.99 -7.64 -6.01
N LYS A 106 11.07 -8.27 -5.55
CA LYS A 106 12.01 -9.04 -6.39
C LYS A 106 11.50 -10.45 -6.74
N GLY A 107 10.48 -10.96 -6.04
CA GLY A 107 9.95 -12.31 -6.20
C GLY A 107 8.64 -12.42 -6.98
N ALA A 108 8.06 -11.29 -7.42
CA ALA A 108 6.78 -11.20 -8.12
C ALA A 108 6.92 -10.98 -9.63
#